data_AF-G7YYN2-F1
#
_entry.id   AF-G7YYN2-F1
#
_cell.length_a   1.000
_cell.length_b   1.000
_cell.length_c   1.000
_cell.angle_alpha   90.00
_cell.angle_beta   90.00
_cell.angle_gamma   90.00
#
_symmetry.space_group_name_H-M   'P 1'
#
loop_
_entity.id
_entity.type
_entity.pdbx_description
1 polymer ?
#
loop_
_entity_poly.entity_id
_entity_poly.type
_entity_poly.pdbx_seq_one_letter_code
_entity_poly.pdbx_strand_id
1 'polypeptide(L)'
;MVPLLLTQGIVLFQDTSLVYVLSLADFFRTASTIGERDGTQVEMILFAGFVYFVISLSASLLVLTDCSTEVKKGEVVVVCGPSGSGKSTLIKTVNGLEPVQQGEITVDGIVVNDKKTDLAKLRSRVGMVFQHFELFPHLSIIENLTLAQVKVLKRDKAPAREKALKLLERVGLSAHANKFPAQLSGGQQQRVAIARALCMDPIAMLFDEPTSALDPEMINEVLDVMVELANEGMTMMVVTHEMGFARKVANRVIFMDEGKIVEDSPKDAFFDDPKSDRAKDFLAKILH
;
A
#
# COMPACT_ATOMS: atom_id res chain seq x y z
N MET A 1 -25.40 -54.98 8.90
CA MET A 1 -24.56 -54.25 9.86
C MET A 1 -23.30 -53.85 9.12
N VAL A 2 -23.33 -52.66 8.49
CA VAL A 2 -22.20 -52.05 7.80
C VAL A 2 -21.77 -50.88 8.68
N PRO A 3 -20.49 -50.74 9.07
CA PRO A 3 -20.09 -49.64 9.92
C PRO A 3 -20.26 -48.32 9.16
N LEU A 4 -21.00 -47.40 9.79
CA LEU A 4 -20.97 -45.96 9.53
C LEU A 4 -19.53 -45.49 9.39
N LEU A 5 -19.16 -44.98 8.22
CA LEU A 5 -18.08 -44.02 8.01
C LEU A 5 -18.25 -43.49 6.58
N LEU A 6 -18.08 -42.18 6.39
CA LEU A 6 -18.33 -41.41 5.16
C LEU A 6 -19.73 -40.82 5.00
N THR A 7 -20.16 -39.98 5.93
CA THR A 7 -21.23 -39.01 5.63
C THR A 7 -20.93 -37.56 5.98
N GLN A 8 -19.75 -37.23 6.51
CA GLN A 8 -19.39 -35.83 6.76
C GLN A 8 -17.92 -35.58 6.45
N GLY A 9 -17.68 -34.87 5.34
CA GLY A 9 -16.39 -34.25 5.06
C GLY A 9 -16.52 -32.74 5.32
N ILE A 10 -15.57 -32.18 6.06
CA ILE A 10 -15.46 -30.74 6.25
C ILE A 10 -14.42 -30.24 5.25
N VAL A 11 -14.80 -29.28 4.41
CA VAL A 11 -13.86 -28.53 3.56
C VAL A 11 -13.58 -27.21 4.27
N LEU A 12 -12.31 -26.97 4.63
CA LEU A 12 -11.84 -25.70 5.17
C LEU A 12 -11.10 -24.95 4.07
N PHE A 13 -11.59 -23.75 3.73
CA PHE A 13 -10.80 -22.76 2.98
C PHE A 13 -10.07 -21.85 3.96
N GLN A 14 -8.97 -21.25 3.50
CA GLN A 14 -8.04 -20.51 4.34
C GLN A 14 -8.56 -19.16 4.87
N ASP A 15 -9.75 -18.72 4.47
CA ASP A 15 -10.45 -17.57 5.04
C ASP A 15 -11.79 -17.99 5.66
N THR A 16 -11.99 -17.63 6.93
CA THR A 16 -13.02 -18.08 7.87
C THR A 16 -14.46 -17.72 7.49
N SER A 17 -14.98 -18.29 6.40
CA SER A 17 -16.40 -18.29 6.07
C SER A 17 -16.91 -19.73 6.11
N LEU A 18 -17.64 -20.08 7.17
CA LEU A 18 -18.28 -21.39 7.32
C LEU A 18 -19.44 -21.50 6.32
N VAL A 19 -19.29 -22.30 5.27
CA VAL A 19 -20.41 -22.71 4.41
C VAL A 19 -20.79 -24.14 4.79
N TYR A 20 -22.02 -24.31 5.28
CA TYR A 20 -22.62 -25.64 5.43
C TYR A 20 -22.93 -26.21 4.05
N VAL A 21 -22.43 -27.41 3.74
CA VAL A 21 -22.72 -28.09 2.46
C VAL A 21 -23.60 -29.31 2.69
N LEU A 22 -24.72 -29.34 1.96
CA LEU A 22 -25.61 -30.48 1.79
C LEU A 22 -24.96 -31.53 0.86
N SER A 23 -25.42 -32.77 0.96
CA SER A 23 -24.87 -34.02 0.39
C SER A 23 -24.03 -33.96 -0.90
N LEU A 24 -23.15 -34.96 -1.09
CA LEU A 24 -22.35 -35.21 -2.32
C LEU A 24 -23.18 -35.11 -3.63
N ALA A 25 -24.48 -35.40 -3.59
CA ALA A 25 -25.38 -35.29 -4.74
C ALA A 25 -25.69 -33.83 -5.15
N ASP A 26 -25.75 -32.90 -4.19
CA ASP A 26 -26.02 -31.49 -4.45
C ASP A 26 -24.79 -30.79 -5.06
N PHE A 27 -23.59 -31.20 -4.64
CA PHE A 27 -22.34 -30.66 -5.18
C PHE A 27 -22.11 -31.01 -6.66
N PHE A 28 -22.38 -32.25 -7.09
CA PHE A 28 -22.27 -32.63 -8.50
C PHE A 28 -23.23 -31.84 -9.40
N ARG A 29 -24.41 -31.46 -8.88
CA ARG A 29 -25.34 -30.57 -9.58
C ARG A 29 -24.82 -29.14 -9.71
N THR A 30 -24.19 -28.60 -8.67
CA THR A 30 -23.63 -27.24 -8.72
C THR A 30 -22.38 -27.17 -9.61
N ALA A 31 -21.50 -28.17 -9.54
CA ALA A 31 -20.27 -28.22 -10.32
C ALA A 31 -20.53 -28.32 -11.84
N SER A 32 -21.55 -29.10 -12.26
CA SER A 32 -21.96 -29.14 -13.67
C SER A 32 -22.54 -27.81 -14.17
N THR A 33 -23.07 -26.98 -13.28
CA THR A 33 -23.64 -25.67 -13.62
C THR A 33 -22.55 -24.58 -13.75
N ILE A 34 -21.42 -24.72 -13.05
CA ILE A 34 -20.31 -23.76 -13.08
C ILE A 34 -19.34 -24.06 -14.23
N GLY A 35 -19.23 -25.33 -14.65
CA GLY A 35 -18.32 -25.77 -15.73
C GLY A 35 -18.61 -25.20 -17.12
N GLU A 36 -19.78 -24.60 -17.36
CA GLU A 36 -20.14 -24.05 -18.67
C GLU A 36 -19.93 -22.53 -18.83
N ARG A 37 -19.60 -21.77 -17.76
CA ARG A 37 -19.56 -20.30 -17.86
C ARG A 37 -18.19 -19.62 -17.99
N ASP A 38 -17.09 -20.18 -17.49
CA ASP A 38 -15.83 -19.39 -17.39
C ASP A 38 -14.52 -20.12 -17.75
N GLY A 39 -14.56 -21.23 -18.50
CA GLY A 39 -13.33 -21.84 -19.04
C GLY A 39 -12.35 -22.40 -18.00
N THR A 40 -12.82 -22.64 -16.77
CA THR A 40 -12.04 -23.17 -15.64
C THR A 40 -11.58 -24.60 -15.92
N GLN A 41 -10.27 -24.87 -15.88
CA GLN A 41 -9.75 -26.25 -15.88
C GLN A 41 -9.70 -26.81 -14.46
N VAL A 42 -10.28 -27.99 -14.27
CA VAL A 42 -10.23 -28.75 -13.00
C VAL A 42 -9.42 -30.02 -13.26
N GLU A 43 -8.20 -30.10 -12.73
CA GLU A 43 -7.44 -31.35 -12.71
C GLU A 43 -7.81 -32.19 -11.49
N MET A 44 -8.07 -33.49 -11.73
CA MET A 44 -8.47 -34.44 -10.71
C MET A 44 -7.36 -35.49 -10.55
N ILE A 45 -6.68 -35.51 -9.40
CA ILE A 45 -5.65 -36.51 -9.08
C ILE A 45 -6.16 -37.38 -7.93
N LEU A 46 -6.23 -38.69 -8.17
CA LEU A 46 -6.71 -39.67 -7.19
C LEU A 46 -5.52 -40.39 -6.53
N PHE A 47 -5.36 -40.26 -5.22
CA PHE A 47 -4.50 -41.15 -4.43
C PHE A 47 -5.34 -41.90 -3.40
N ALA A 48 -5.00 -43.17 -3.19
CA ALA A 48 -5.72 -44.10 -2.33
C ALA A 48 -6.00 -43.51 -0.94
N GLY A 49 -7.27 -43.17 -0.70
CA GLY A 49 -7.82 -42.90 0.63
C GLY A 49 -8.07 -41.44 1.01
N PHE A 50 -7.56 -40.45 0.27
CA PHE A 50 -7.84 -39.03 0.55
C PHE A 50 -8.00 -38.25 -0.76
N VAL A 51 -9.15 -37.61 -0.94
CA VAL A 51 -9.38 -36.67 -2.05
C VAL A 51 -8.93 -35.29 -1.59
N TYR A 52 -7.89 -34.76 -2.21
CA TYR A 52 -7.49 -33.36 -2.08
C TYR A 52 -7.83 -32.64 -3.38
N PHE A 53 -8.44 -31.46 -3.30
CA PHE A 53 -8.67 -30.58 -4.46
C PHE A 53 -7.61 -29.49 -4.49
N VAL A 54 -6.85 -29.41 -5.58
CA VAL A 54 -5.97 -28.26 -5.86
C VAL A 54 -6.73 -27.37 -6.83
N ILE A 55 -7.31 -26.28 -6.33
CA ILE A 55 -7.95 -25.27 -7.18
C ILE A 55 -6.87 -24.24 -7.55
N SER A 56 -6.38 -24.30 -8.78
CA SER A 56 -5.49 -23.27 -9.34
C SER A 56 -6.35 -22.20 -9.99
N LEU A 57 -6.62 -21.11 -9.26
CA LEU A 57 -7.28 -19.93 -9.82
C LEU A 57 -6.23 -19.04 -10.48
N SER A 58 -6.22 -18.97 -11.82
CA SER A 58 -5.46 -17.96 -12.56
C SER A 58 -6.43 -16.91 -13.11
N ALA A 59 -6.91 -16.01 -12.26
CA ALA A 59 -7.55 -14.79 -12.71
C ALA A 59 -6.48 -13.70 -12.87
N SER A 60 -6.16 -13.32 -14.12
CA SER A 60 -5.31 -12.16 -14.39
C SER A 60 -6.18 -10.90 -14.35
N LEU A 61 -6.55 -10.45 -13.14
CA LEU A 61 -7.18 -9.15 -12.99
C LEU A 61 -6.15 -8.08 -13.35
N LEU A 62 -6.40 -7.34 -14.43
CA LEU A 62 -5.53 -6.25 -14.86
C LEU A 62 -5.85 -5.01 -14.02
N VAL A 63 -5.00 -4.74 -13.02
CA VAL A 63 -5.22 -3.66 -12.03
C VAL A 63 -4.77 -2.29 -12.55
N LEU A 64 -3.72 -2.26 -13.39
CA LEU A 64 -3.19 -1.04 -14.01
C LEU A 64 -3.15 -1.22 -15.53
N THR A 65 -3.65 -0.22 -16.26
CA THR A 65 -3.65 -0.18 -17.72
C THR A 65 -3.01 1.12 -18.18
N ASP A 66 -1.94 1.03 -18.98
CA ASP A 66 -1.38 2.15 -19.74
C ASP A 66 -1.22 3.47 -18.93
N CYS A 67 -0.62 3.36 -17.73
CA CYS A 67 -0.37 4.50 -16.87
C CYS A 67 0.98 5.12 -17.20
N SER A 68 0.99 6.37 -17.67
CA SER A 68 2.21 7.14 -17.95
C SER A 68 2.22 8.43 -17.14
N THR A 69 3.28 8.66 -16.37
CA THR A 69 3.48 9.89 -15.60
C THR A 69 4.95 10.07 -15.23
N GLU A 70 5.34 11.28 -14.84
CA GLU A 70 6.69 11.62 -14.37
C GLU A 70 6.60 12.44 -13.07
N VAL A 71 7.39 12.09 -12.05
CA VAL A 71 7.53 12.88 -10.82
C VAL A 71 8.92 13.50 -10.78
N LYS A 72 8.99 14.83 -10.80
CA LYS A 72 10.25 15.58 -10.79
C LYS A 72 10.80 15.69 -9.37
N LYS A 73 12.12 15.89 -9.26
CA LYS A 73 12.77 16.09 -7.97
C LYS A 73 12.18 17.30 -7.23
N GLY A 74 11.78 17.08 -5.98
CA GLY A 74 11.13 18.09 -5.13
C GLY A 74 9.65 18.35 -5.47
N GLU A 75 9.08 17.62 -6.43
CA GLU A 75 7.65 17.68 -6.74
C GLU A 75 6.85 16.86 -5.74
N VAL A 76 5.72 17.43 -5.31
CA VAL A 76 4.70 16.77 -4.50
C VAL A 76 3.52 16.42 -5.41
N VAL A 77 3.36 15.14 -5.70
CA VAL A 77 2.27 14.61 -6.52
C VAL A 77 1.27 13.88 -5.64
N VAL A 78 0.01 14.30 -5.70
CA VAL A 78 -1.09 13.61 -5.02
C VAL A 78 -1.80 12.70 -6.01
N VAL A 79 -2.03 11.45 -5.61
CA VAL A 79 -2.82 10.47 -6.37
C VAL A 79 -4.16 10.29 -5.67
N CYS A 80 -5.25 10.57 -6.39
CA CYS A 80 -6.60 10.46 -5.86
C CYS A 80 -7.51 9.71 -6.85
N GLY A 81 -8.69 9.34 -6.38
CA GLY A 81 -9.68 8.61 -7.19
C GLY A 81 -10.47 7.58 -6.38
N PRO A 82 -11.49 6.96 -6.99
CA PRO A 82 -12.36 6.00 -6.32
C PRO A 82 -11.59 4.80 -5.73
N SER A 83 -12.18 4.12 -4.73
CA SER A 83 -11.66 2.84 -4.25
C SER A 83 -11.59 1.83 -5.39
N GLY A 84 -10.53 1.02 -5.44
CA GLY A 84 -10.32 0.04 -6.51
C GLY A 84 -9.72 0.60 -7.82
N SER A 85 -9.44 1.90 -7.91
CA SER A 85 -8.86 2.48 -9.14
C SER A 85 -7.37 2.19 -9.39
N GLY A 86 -6.71 1.43 -8.50
CA GLY A 86 -5.31 1.04 -8.65
C GLY A 86 -4.27 1.98 -8.01
N LYS A 87 -4.68 3.01 -7.24
CA LYS A 87 -3.76 3.99 -6.60
C LYS A 87 -2.65 3.35 -5.78
N SER A 88 -3.02 2.47 -4.83
CA SER A 88 -2.06 1.75 -3.98
C SER A 88 -1.18 0.80 -4.78
N THR A 89 -1.72 0.18 -5.85
CA THR A 89 -0.92 -0.65 -6.76
C THR A 89 0.11 0.21 -7.50
N LEU A 90 -0.29 1.38 -8.02
CA LEU A 90 0.61 2.31 -8.73
C LEU A 90 1.76 2.76 -7.82
N ILE A 91 1.49 3.17 -6.59
CA ILE A 91 2.57 3.62 -5.70
C ILE A 91 3.48 2.45 -5.25
N LYS A 92 2.93 1.24 -5.10
CA LYS A 92 3.72 0.04 -4.75
C LYS A 92 4.62 -0.42 -5.89
N THR A 93 4.22 -0.25 -7.16
CA THR A 93 5.09 -0.58 -8.30
C THR A 93 6.30 0.35 -8.38
N VAL A 94 6.18 1.62 -7.96
CA VAL A 94 7.32 2.57 -7.87
C VAL A 94 8.43 2.06 -6.94
N ASN A 95 8.07 1.43 -5.82
CA ASN A 95 9.04 0.84 -4.88
C ASN A 95 9.35 -0.65 -5.15
N GLY A 96 8.85 -1.18 -6.28
CA GLY A 96 8.99 -2.58 -6.69
C GLY A 96 8.37 -3.57 -5.70
N LEU A 97 7.34 -3.18 -4.95
CA LEU A 97 6.61 -4.08 -4.05
C LEU A 97 5.56 -4.91 -4.80
N GLU A 98 5.06 -4.39 -5.91
CA GLU A 98 4.19 -5.10 -6.84
C GLU A 98 4.92 -5.32 -8.17
N PRO A 99 4.85 -6.53 -8.76
CA PRO A 99 5.46 -6.81 -10.05
C PRO A 99 4.71 -6.11 -11.18
N VAL A 100 5.44 -5.76 -12.24
CA VAL A 100 4.91 -5.12 -13.46
C VAL A 100 5.03 -6.08 -14.63
N GLN A 101 3.93 -6.31 -15.35
CA GLN A 101 3.90 -7.22 -16.50
C GLN A 101 4.40 -6.57 -17.79
N GLN A 102 4.11 -5.28 -17.99
CA GLN A 102 4.46 -4.51 -19.19
C GLN A 102 4.78 -3.07 -18.83
N GLY A 103 5.58 -2.41 -19.68
CA GLY A 103 6.06 -1.05 -19.43
C GLY A 103 7.35 -1.01 -18.61
N GLU A 104 7.78 0.20 -18.27
CA GLU A 104 9.03 0.45 -17.56
C GLU A 104 8.79 1.49 -16.46
N ILE A 105 9.33 1.22 -15.27
CA ILE A 105 9.34 2.19 -14.17
C ILE A 105 10.78 2.51 -13.85
N THR A 106 11.12 3.80 -13.82
CA THR A 106 12.47 4.27 -13.46
C THR A 106 12.44 5.14 -12.21
N VAL A 107 13.38 4.92 -11.29
CA VAL A 107 13.57 5.72 -10.09
C VAL A 107 15.04 6.09 -9.99
N ASP A 108 15.34 7.40 -10.07
CA ASP A 108 16.71 7.93 -10.05
C ASP A 108 17.65 7.22 -11.04
N GLY A 109 17.15 6.99 -12.27
CA GLY A 109 17.86 6.31 -13.34
C GLY A 109 17.94 4.78 -13.23
N ILE A 110 17.35 4.17 -12.19
CA ILE A 110 17.32 2.73 -11.99
C ILE A 110 15.98 2.18 -12.48
N VAL A 111 16.02 1.22 -13.41
CA VAL A 111 14.82 0.50 -13.88
C VAL A 111 14.33 -0.45 -12.78
N VAL A 112 13.16 -0.19 -12.20
CA VAL A 112 12.62 -0.93 -11.04
C VAL A 112 12.27 -2.37 -11.42
N ASN A 113 11.67 -2.57 -12.58
CA ASN A 113 11.15 -3.87 -13.03
C ASN A 113 12.15 -4.70 -13.87
N ASP A 114 13.44 -4.33 -13.90
CA ASP A 114 14.50 -5.19 -14.46
C ASP A 114 14.87 -6.30 -13.45
N LYS A 115 14.96 -7.54 -13.93
CA LYS A 115 15.37 -8.71 -13.13
C LYS A 115 16.76 -8.58 -12.51
N LYS A 116 17.62 -7.72 -13.05
CA LYS A 116 18.99 -7.47 -12.57
C LYS A 116 19.05 -6.40 -11.47
N THR A 117 17.96 -5.68 -11.24
CA THR A 117 17.95 -4.57 -10.28
C THR A 117 18.05 -5.08 -8.85
N ASP A 118 18.98 -4.50 -8.08
CA ASP A 118 19.05 -4.70 -6.64
C ASP A 118 17.93 -3.89 -5.96
N LEU A 119 16.76 -4.53 -5.83
CA LEU A 119 15.58 -3.93 -5.21
C LEU A 119 15.81 -3.57 -3.74
N ALA A 120 16.68 -4.27 -3.01
CA ALA A 120 16.97 -3.94 -1.62
C ALA A 120 17.73 -2.60 -1.54
N LYS A 121 18.70 -2.39 -2.44
CA LYS A 121 19.41 -1.12 -2.55
C LYS A 121 18.49 0.01 -3.02
N LEU A 122 17.60 -0.23 -3.99
CA LEU A 122 16.60 0.77 -4.42
C LEU A 122 15.69 1.19 -3.26
N ARG A 123 15.10 0.22 -2.54
CA ARG A 123 14.22 0.46 -1.39
C ARG A 123 14.91 1.15 -0.23
N SER A 124 16.24 1.04 -0.12
CA SER A 124 17.00 1.80 0.89
C SER A 124 17.02 3.31 0.62
N ARG A 125 16.71 3.74 -0.62
CA ARG A 125 16.71 5.13 -1.07
C ARG A 125 15.32 5.73 -1.18
N VAL A 126 14.26 4.93 -1.12
CA VAL A 126 12.86 5.38 -1.24
C VAL A 126 12.13 5.03 0.04
N GLY A 127 11.68 6.05 0.76
CA GLY A 127 10.89 5.87 1.97
C GLY A 127 9.44 5.56 1.61
N MET A 128 8.81 4.64 2.33
CA MET A 128 7.39 4.33 2.16
C MET A 128 6.68 4.29 3.50
N VAL A 129 5.51 4.92 3.56
CA VAL A 129 4.62 4.96 4.72
C VAL A 129 3.26 4.41 4.26
N PHE A 130 2.80 3.36 4.90
CA PHE A 130 1.56 2.66 4.57
C PHE A 130 0.40 3.16 5.45
N GLN A 131 -0.82 2.76 5.10
CA GLN A 131 -2.01 2.96 5.91
C GLN A 131 -1.88 2.30 7.30
N HIS A 132 -1.29 1.11 7.37
CA HIS A 132 -0.90 0.50 8.63
C HIS A 132 0.51 0.97 9.04
N PHE A 133 0.72 1.13 10.36
CA PHE A 133 1.93 1.79 10.88
C PHE A 133 3.22 0.97 10.64
N GLU A 134 3.08 -0.34 10.39
CA GLU A 134 4.16 -1.29 10.12
C GLU A 134 5.28 -1.29 11.17
N LEU A 135 5.01 -0.87 12.41
CA LEU A 135 6.00 -0.83 13.49
C LEU A 135 6.21 -2.22 14.10
N PHE A 136 7.43 -2.55 14.48
CA PHE A 136 7.73 -3.78 15.20
C PHE A 136 7.26 -3.66 16.66
N PRO A 137 6.25 -4.44 17.09
CA PRO A 137 5.61 -4.25 18.39
C PRO A 137 6.51 -4.64 19.58
N HIS A 138 7.50 -5.50 19.33
CA HIS A 138 8.45 -6.00 20.32
C HIS A 138 9.70 -5.14 20.45
N LEU A 139 9.81 -4.06 19.66
CA LEU A 139 10.91 -3.11 19.70
C LEU A 139 10.41 -1.77 20.23
N SER A 140 11.25 -1.07 20.99
CA SER A 140 10.98 0.32 21.35
C SER A 140 10.94 1.22 20.11
N ILE A 141 10.41 2.44 20.26
CA ILE A 141 10.34 3.42 19.17
C ILE A 141 11.73 3.73 18.62
N ILE A 142 12.72 3.94 19.49
CA ILE A 142 14.09 4.23 19.06
C ILE A 142 14.74 3.04 18.34
N GLU A 143 14.41 1.81 18.73
CA GLU A 143 14.87 0.60 18.04
C GLU A 143 14.21 0.47 16.65
N ASN A 144 12.91 0.78 16.54
CA ASN A 144 12.21 0.84 15.25
C ASN A 144 12.91 1.79 14.26
N LEU A 145 13.33 2.97 14.72
CA LEU A 145 13.99 3.98 13.89
C LEU A 145 15.45 3.63 13.54
N THR A 146 16.15 2.90 14.41
CA THR A 146 17.59 2.60 14.24
C THR A 146 17.87 1.28 13.53
N LEU A 147 16.90 0.34 13.51
CA LEU A 147 17.09 -1.00 12.97
C LEU A 147 17.60 -0.99 11.52
N ALA A 148 16.88 -0.33 10.61
CA ALA A 148 17.23 -0.31 9.19
C ALA A 148 18.53 0.48 8.93
N GLN A 149 18.78 1.54 9.69
CA GLN A 149 20.03 2.30 9.60
C GLN A 149 21.26 1.43 9.87
N VAL A 150 21.20 0.60 10.90
CA VAL A 150 22.32 -0.29 11.27
C VAL A 150 22.39 -1.50 10.35
N LYS A 151 21.24 -2.12 10.03
CA LYS A 151 21.21 -3.39 9.29
C LYS A 151 21.40 -3.22 7.78
N VAL A 152 20.79 -2.19 7.20
CA VAL A 152 20.80 -1.93 5.74
C VAL A 152 21.89 -0.93 5.40
N LEU A 153 21.90 0.25 6.02
CA LEU A 153 22.88 1.30 5.72
C LEU A 153 24.24 1.10 6.41
N LYS A 154 24.37 0.07 7.27
CA LYS A 154 25.60 -0.25 8.01
C LYS A 154 26.13 0.91 8.86
N ARG A 155 25.26 1.79 9.33
CA ARG A 155 25.64 2.89 10.23
C ARG A 155 26.03 2.36 11.61
N ASP A 156 26.98 3.05 12.22
CA ASP A 156 27.29 2.84 13.63
C ASP A 156 26.08 3.15 14.51
N LYS A 157 25.93 2.38 15.60
CA LYS A 157 24.77 2.46 16.50
C LYS A 157 24.58 3.86 17.10
N ALA A 158 25.67 4.51 17.52
CA ALA A 158 25.60 5.82 18.17
C ALA A 158 25.11 6.93 17.20
N PRO A 159 25.72 7.12 16.01
CA PRO A 159 25.19 8.04 15.00
C PRO A 159 23.76 7.72 14.54
N ALA A 160 23.42 6.44 14.38
CA ALA A 160 22.05 6.04 14.01
C ALA A 160 21.03 6.46 15.08
N ARG A 161 21.37 6.27 16.36
CA ARG A 161 20.53 6.68 17.49
C ARG A 161 20.40 8.20 17.57
N GLU A 162 21.49 8.94 17.39
CA GLU A 162 21.46 10.41 17.40
C GLU A 162 20.53 10.95 16.30
N LYS A 163 20.63 10.44 15.07
CA LYS A 163 19.74 10.80 13.98
C LYS A 163 18.27 10.48 14.32
N ALA A 164 18.02 9.29 14.85
CA ALA A 164 16.67 8.87 15.21
C ALA A 164 16.07 9.76 16.31
N LEU A 165 16.85 10.20 17.29
CA LEU A 165 16.39 11.14 18.32
C LEU A 165 16.03 12.51 17.73
N LYS A 166 16.86 13.04 16.81
CA LYS A 166 16.55 14.31 16.10
C LYS A 166 15.26 14.20 15.28
N LEU A 167 15.03 13.06 14.62
CA LEU A 167 13.80 12.84 13.87
C LEU A 167 12.58 12.65 14.78
N LEU A 168 12.73 12.04 15.97
CA LEU A 168 11.66 11.99 16.96
C LEU A 168 11.32 13.38 17.51
N GLU A 169 12.32 14.21 17.75
CA GLU A 169 12.11 15.61 18.15
C GLU A 169 11.34 16.37 17.10
N ARG A 170 11.75 16.25 15.84
CA ARG A 170 11.08 16.86 14.69
C ARG A 170 9.60 16.48 14.61
N VAL A 171 9.25 15.22 14.82
CA VAL A 171 7.84 14.78 14.80
C VAL A 171 7.13 14.95 16.15
N GLY A 172 7.74 15.60 17.13
CA GLY A 172 7.13 15.91 18.44
C GLY A 172 7.01 14.72 19.40
N LEU A 173 7.89 13.72 19.31
CA LEU A 173 7.81 12.44 20.03
C LEU A 173 9.08 12.08 20.82
N SER A 174 9.95 13.04 21.15
CA SER A 174 11.19 12.80 21.92
C SER A 174 10.95 12.01 23.22
N ALA A 175 9.91 12.36 23.98
CA ALA A 175 9.57 11.69 25.24
C ALA A 175 9.10 10.23 25.08
N HIS A 176 8.83 9.79 23.85
CA HIS A 176 8.32 8.46 23.53
C HIS A 176 9.41 7.50 23.03
N ALA A 177 10.67 7.93 22.95
CA ALA A 177 11.76 7.16 22.36
C ALA A 177 11.92 5.74 22.93
N ASN A 178 11.73 5.56 24.25
CA ASN A 178 11.87 4.28 24.93
C ASN A 178 10.52 3.54 25.13
N LYS A 179 9.40 4.08 24.64
CA LYS A 179 8.11 3.39 24.67
C LYS A 179 8.04 2.33 23.57
N PHE A 180 7.04 1.47 23.65
CA PHE A 180 6.68 0.49 22.61
C PHE A 180 5.46 0.98 21.82
N PRO A 181 5.25 0.51 20.57
CA PRO A 181 4.14 0.95 19.72
C PRO A 181 2.75 0.89 20.38
N ALA A 182 2.47 -0.17 21.17
CA ALA A 182 1.21 -0.33 21.89
C ALA A 182 0.90 0.76 22.93
N GLN A 183 1.88 1.60 23.28
CA GLN A 183 1.75 2.70 24.23
C GLN A 183 1.53 4.07 23.54
N LEU A 184 1.32 4.07 22.22
CA LEU A 184 1.14 5.26 21.39
C LEU A 184 -0.25 5.28 20.75
N SER A 185 -0.82 6.47 20.57
CA SER A 185 -2.02 6.66 19.74
C SER A 185 -1.74 6.36 18.26
N GLY A 186 -2.77 6.16 17.45
CA GLY A 186 -2.61 5.90 16.01
C GLY A 186 -1.81 7.01 15.30
N GLY A 187 -2.15 8.28 15.54
CA GLY A 187 -1.42 9.42 14.98
C GLY A 187 0.05 9.48 15.42
N GLN A 188 0.34 9.13 16.68
CA GLN A 188 1.72 9.04 17.18
C GLN A 188 2.48 7.90 16.49
N GLN A 189 1.86 6.72 16.35
CA GLN A 189 2.49 5.59 15.64
C GLN A 189 2.78 5.94 14.18
N GLN A 190 1.89 6.66 13.52
CA GLN A 190 2.09 7.06 12.14
C GLN A 190 3.20 8.12 11.98
N ARG A 191 3.28 9.10 12.90
CA ARG A 191 4.43 10.02 12.96
C ARG A 191 5.76 9.29 13.20
N VAL A 192 5.76 8.23 14.02
CA VAL A 192 6.93 7.34 14.16
C VAL A 192 7.26 6.62 12.86
N ALA A 193 6.25 6.13 12.12
CA ALA A 193 6.46 5.47 10.84
C ALA A 193 7.11 6.41 9.80
N ILE A 194 6.67 7.68 9.76
CA ILE A 194 7.30 8.74 8.95
C ILE A 194 8.75 8.95 9.38
N ALA A 195 9.01 9.17 10.68
CA ALA A 195 10.36 9.37 11.21
C ALA A 195 11.28 8.17 10.90
N ARG A 196 10.76 6.95 10.96
CA ARG A 196 11.48 5.72 10.60
C ARG A 196 11.85 5.68 9.12
N ALA A 197 10.95 6.06 8.23
CA ALA A 197 11.27 6.15 6.80
C ALA A 197 12.35 7.22 6.53
N LEU A 198 12.24 8.39 7.18
CA LEU A 198 13.23 9.47 7.07
C LEU A 198 14.61 9.10 7.63
N CYS A 199 14.69 8.18 8.59
CA CYS A 199 15.96 7.69 9.12
C CYS A 199 16.87 7.09 8.04
N MET A 200 16.31 6.65 6.91
CA MET A 200 17.04 6.06 5.79
C MET A 200 17.68 7.09 4.84
N ASP A 201 17.47 8.39 5.04
CA ASP A 201 17.85 9.46 4.08
C ASP A 201 17.30 9.22 2.67
N PRO A 202 15.98 9.04 2.53
CA PRO A 202 15.40 8.75 1.24
C PRO A 202 15.46 9.96 0.30
N ILE A 203 15.58 9.70 -1.00
CA ILE A 203 15.51 10.73 -2.05
C ILE A 203 14.05 11.10 -2.40
N ALA A 204 13.10 10.23 -2.05
CA ALA A 204 11.68 10.40 -2.25
C ALA A 204 10.89 9.66 -1.16
N MET A 205 9.73 10.21 -0.83
CA MET A 205 8.79 9.63 0.14
C MET A 205 7.48 9.26 -0.54
N LEU A 206 7.08 8.01 -0.37
CA LEU A 206 5.82 7.43 -0.85
C LEU A 206 4.87 7.28 0.32
N PHE A 207 3.66 7.79 0.18
CA PHE A 207 2.61 7.68 1.19
C PHE A 207 1.40 6.98 0.58
N ASP A 208 1.03 5.81 1.10
CA ASP A 208 -0.13 5.04 0.67
C ASP A 208 -1.21 5.14 1.75
N GLU A 209 -2.11 6.13 1.59
CA GLU A 209 -3.24 6.37 2.50
C GLU A 209 -2.84 6.49 3.99
N PRO A 210 -1.88 7.38 4.32
CA PRO A 210 -1.25 7.39 5.64
C PRO A 210 -2.21 7.79 6.78
N THR A 211 -3.37 8.36 6.49
CA THR A 211 -4.34 8.82 7.49
C THR A 211 -5.64 8.01 7.50
N SER A 212 -5.87 7.10 6.53
CA SER A 212 -7.16 6.41 6.35
C SER A 212 -7.54 5.46 7.50
N ALA A 213 -6.56 5.00 8.29
CA ALA A 213 -6.79 4.14 9.46
C ALA A 213 -6.79 4.91 10.80
N LEU A 214 -6.82 6.25 10.77
CA LEU A 214 -6.75 7.09 11.96
C LEU A 214 -8.11 7.65 12.33
N ASP A 215 -8.31 7.86 13.63
CA ASP A 215 -9.44 8.64 14.12
C ASP A 215 -9.35 10.10 13.61
N PRO A 216 -10.47 10.75 13.28
CA PRO A 216 -10.49 12.10 12.68
C PRO A 216 -9.69 13.15 13.46
N GLU A 217 -9.66 13.05 14.79
CA GLU A 217 -8.92 13.96 15.67
C GLU A 217 -7.39 13.86 15.52
N MET A 218 -6.87 12.74 15.02
CA MET A 218 -5.43 12.49 14.88
C MET A 218 -4.89 12.78 13.48
N ILE A 219 -5.77 12.95 12.48
CA ILE A 219 -5.41 13.14 11.06
C ILE A 219 -4.50 14.36 10.89
N ASN A 220 -4.87 15.49 11.49
CA ASN A 220 -4.15 16.76 11.32
C ASN A 220 -2.70 16.67 11.81
N GLU A 221 -2.44 15.97 12.91
CA GLU A 221 -1.08 15.82 13.45
C GLU A 221 -0.14 15.09 12.47
N VAL A 222 -0.67 14.17 11.67
CA VAL A 222 0.10 13.45 10.64
C VAL A 222 0.25 14.30 9.38
N LEU A 223 -0.83 14.96 8.95
CA LEU A 223 -0.80 15.85 7.80
C LEU A 223 0.16 17.02 7.99
N ASP A 224 0.26 17.59 9.20
CA ASP A 224 1.17 18.70 9.50
C ASP A 224 2.64 18.30 9.27
N VAL A 225 3.03 17.09 9.68
CA VAL A 225 4.38 16.56 9.40
C VAL A 225 4.59 16.38 7.90
N MET A 226 3.59 15.89 7.17
CA MET A 226 3.69 15.74 5.71
C MET A 226 3.79 17.09 4.99
N VAL A 227 3.08 18.11 5.47
CA VAL A 227 3.14 19.49 4.95
C VAL A 227 4.52 20.09 5.18
N GLU A 228 5.11 19.86 6.35
CA GLU A 228 6.47 20.31 6.67
C GLU A 228 7.49 19.70 5.68
N LEU A 229 7.42 18.39 5.45
CA LEU A 229 8.28 17.69 4.49
C LEU A 229 8.14 18.23 3.06
N ALA A 230 6.90 18.49 2.63
CA ALA A 230 6.62 19.08 1.33
C ALA A 230 7.26 20.47 1.17
N ASN A 231 7.13 21.32 2.19
CA ASN A 231 7.69 22.68 2.18
C ASN A 231 9.23 22.70 2.21
N GLU A 232 9.87 21.64 2.72
CA GLU A 232 11.33 21.46 2.67
C GLU A 232 11.84 20.98 1.29
N GLY A 233 10.95 20.73 0.33
CA GLY A 233 11.30 20.29 -1.01
C GLY A 233 11.58 18.79 -1.13
N MET A 234 11.00 17.97 -0.24
CA MET A 234 11.02 16.51 -0.38
C MET A 234 10.23 16.09 -1.63
N THR A 235 10.80 15.20 -2.45
CA THR A 235 10.04 14.55 -3.53
C THR A 235 9.00 13.62 -2.92
N MET A 236 7.72 13.81 -3.24
CA MET A 236 6.64 13.07 -2.59
C MET A 236 5.62 12.56 -3.61
N MET A 237 5.20 11.30 -3.44
CA MET A 237 4.00 10.76 -4.08
C MET A 237 3.04 10.32 -2.97
N VAL A 238 1.83 10.86 -2.96
CA VAL A 238 0.88 10.72 -1.85
C VAL A 238 -0.46 10.22 -2.37
N VAL A 239 -0.79 8.96 -2.11
CA VAL A 239 -2.17 8.46 -2.25
C VAL A 239 -2.94 8.93 -1.02
N THR A 240 -3.97 9.75 -1.22
CA THR A 240 -4.79 10.25 -0.10
C THR A 240 -6.19 10.67 -0.55
N HIS A 241 -7.12 10.64 0.40
CA HIS A 241 -8.45 11.22 0.30
C HIS A 241 -8.55 12.62 0.94
N GLU A 242 -7.48 13.09 1.58
CA GLU A 242 -7.41 14.39 2.26
C GLU A 242 -7.22 15.55 1.26
N MET A 243 -8.32 16.00 0.64
CA MET A 243 -8.26 17.03 -0.41
C MET A 243 -7.76 18.40 0.08
N GLY A 244 -7.94 18.70 1.38
CA GLY A 244 -7.37 19.90 2.01
C GLY A 244 -5.83 19.89 1.98
N PHE A 245 -5.21 18.73 2.26
CA PHE A 245 -3.77 18.55 2.12
C PHE A 245 -3.33 18.73 0.66
N ALA A 246 -4.03 18.09 -0.28
CA ALA A 246 -3.72 18.17 -1.69
C ALA A 246 -3.77 19.62 -2.22
N ARG A 247 -4.83 20.38 -1.91
CA ARG A 247 -4.92 21.81 -2.26
C ARG A 247 -3.76 22.63 -1.66
N LYS A 248 -3.37 22.33 -0.43
CA LYS A 248 -2.33 23.07 0.28
C LYS A 248 -0.94 22.88 -0.33
N VAL A 249 -0.50 21.62 -0.54
CA VAL A 249 0.92 21.33 -0.84
C VAL A 249 1.20 20.65 -2.18
N ALA A 250 0.19 20.07 -2.86
CA ALA A 250 0.47 19.42 -4.13
C ALA A 250 0.96 20.42 -5.17
N ASN A 251 1.88 19.99 -6.02
CA ASN A 251 2.19 20.66 -7.29
C ASN A 251 1.22 20.17 -8.37
N ARG A 252 0.96 18.86 -8.37
CA ARG A 252 0.16 18.17 -9.38
C ARG A 252 -0.74 17.12 -8.74
N VAL A 253 -1.88 16.88 -9.37
CA VAL A 253 -2.83 15.84 -8.97
C VAL A 253 -3.00 14.85 -10.11
N ILE A 254 -2.80 13.58 -9.78
CA ILE A 254 -3.11 12.44 -10.63
C ILE A 254 -4.45 11.88 -10.18
N PHE A 255 -5.44 11.94 -11.05
CA PHE A 255 -6.73 11.30 -10.84
C PHE A 255 -6.78 9.96 -11.57
N MET A 256 -7.00 8.90 -10.80
CA MET A 256 -7.08 7.53 -11.29
C MET A 256 -8.49 6.98 -11.22
N ASP A 257 -8.89 6.28 -12.28
CA ASP A 257 -10.12 5.51 -12.33
C ASP A 257 -9.93 4.24 -13.16
N GLU A 258 -10.56 3.14 -12.74
CA GLU A 258 -10.51 1.85 -13.45
C GLU A 258 -9.11 1.42 -13.91
N GLY A 259 -8.09 1.62 -13.06
CA GLY A 259 -6.71 1.23 -13.34
C GLY A 259 -5.97 2.15 -14.33
N LYS A 260 -6.52 3.32 -14.67
CA LYS A 260 -5.93 4.29 -15.60
C LYS A 260 -5.70 5.63 -14.92
N ILE A 261 -4.68 6.35 -15.39
CA ILE A 261 -4.54 7.78 -15.13
C ILE A 261 -5.50 8.50 -16.08
N VAL A 262 -6.60 9.02 -15.54
CA VAL A 262 -7.63 9.71 -16.31
C VAL A 262 -7.29 11.19 -16.47
N GLU A 263 -6.66 11.77 -15.46
CA GLU A 263 -6.23 13.16 -15.48
C GLU A 263 -4.91 13.31 -14.72
N ASP A 264 -3.97 14.06 -15.29
CA ASP A 264 -2.71 14.43 -14.65
C ASP A 264 -2.50 15.93 -14.87
N SER A 265 -2.86 16.75 -13.86
CA SER A 265 -2.97 18.20 -14.03
C SER A 265 -2.44 18.98 -12.81
N PRO A 266 -1.95 20.23 -13.00
CA PRO A 266 -1.59 21.09 -11.88
C PRO A 266 -2.74 21.22 -10.89
N LYS A 267 -2.44 21.31 -9.59
CA LYS A 267 -3.49 21.26 -8.55
C LYS A 267 -4.63 22.25 -8.77
N ASP A 268 -4.34 23.49 -9.15
CA ASP A 268 -5.34 24.54 -9.32
C ASP A 268 -6.27 24.20 -10.50
N ALA A 269 -5.70 23.67 -11.60
CA ALA A 269 -6.49 23.20 -12.74
C ALA A 269 -7.38 22.02 -12.36
N PHE A 270 -6.87 21.03 -11.64
CA PHE A 270 -7.65 19.87 -11.20
C PHE A 270 -8.84 20.27 -10.31
N PHE A 271 -8.60 21.20 -9.39
CA PHE A 271 -9.56 21.53 -8.35
C PHE A 271 -10.58 22.60 -8.74
N ASP A 272 -10.24 23.48 -9.67
CA ASP A 272 -11.08 24.61 -10.08
C ASP A 272 -11.77 24.35 -11.43
N ASP A 273 -11.11 23.63 -12.35
CA ASP A 273 -11.64 23.30 -13.68
C ASP A 273 -11.16 21.90 -14.16
N PRO A 274 -11.55 20.82 -13.45
CA PRO A 274 -11.19 19.44 -13.81
C PRO A 274 -11.64 19.13 -15.24
N LYS A 275 -10.74 18.55 -16.04
CA LYS A 275 -10.99 18.34 -17.47
C LYS A 275 -11.84 17.10 -17.75
N SER A 276 -11.65 16.05 -16.96
CA SER A 276 -12.39 14.80 -17.13
C SER A 276 -13.73 14.83 -16.41
N ASP A 277 -14.76 14.28 -17.05
CA ASP A 277 -16.11 14.20 -16.44
C ASP A 277 -16.09 13.34 -15.16
N ARG A 278 -15.22 12.32 -15.12
CA ARG A 278 -15.03 11.49 -13.93
C ARG A 278 -14.38 12.25 -12.77
N ALA A 279 -13.43 13.15 -13.02
CA ALA A 279 -12.88 14.00 -11.97
C ALA A 279 -13.93 15.00 -11.45
N LYS A 280 -14.74 15.60 -12.34
CA LYS A 280 -15.88 16.46 -11.95
C LYS A 280 -16.84 15.73 -11.01
N ASP A 281 -17.27 14.53 -11.40
CA ASP A 281 -18.17 13.69 -10.61
C ASP A 281 -17.58 13.31 -9.25
N PHE A 282 -16.28 13.01 -9.21
CA PHE A 282 -15.57 12.66 -7.98
C PHE A 282 -15.47 13.85 -7.03
N LEU A 283 -15.06 15.02 -7.52
CA LEU A 283 -14.91 16.22 -6.72
C LEU A 283 -16.26 16.72 -6.19
N ALA A 284 -17.33 16.63 -6.99
CA ALA A 284 -18.69 16.98 -6.56
C ALA A 284 -19.18 16.15 -5.37
N LYS A 285 -18.70 14.91 -5.19
CA LYS A 285 -19.09 14.04 -4.08
C LYS A 285 -18.29 14.27 -2.80
N ILE A 286 -17.13 14.93 -2.89
CA ILE A 286 -16.18 15.06 -1.78
C ILE A 286 -16.14 16.49 -1.24
N LEU A 287 -16.45 17.49 -2.06
CA LEU A 287 -16.46 18.90 -1.68
C LEU A 287 -17.84 19.39 -1.19
N HIS A 288 -18.80 18.47 -0.98
CA HIS A 288 -20.16 18.76 -0.50
C HIS A 288 -20.49 17.98 0.78
#